data_AF-A0A4Y7U310-F1
#
_entry.id   AF-A0A4Y7U310-F1
#
_cell.length_a   1.000
_cell.length_b   1.000
_cell.length_c   1.000
_cell.angle_alpha   90.00
_cell.angle_beta   90.00
_cell.angle_gamma   90.00
#
_symmetry.space_group_name_H-M   'P 1'
#
loop_
_entity.id
_entity.type
_entity.pdbx_description
1 polymer ?
#
loop_
_entity_poly.entity_id
_entity_poly.type
_entity_poly.pdbx_seq_one_letter_code
_entity_poly.pdbx_strand_id
1 'polypeptide(L)' 'DIIKSPFAATVDLELTRVVDGDLVKVMAWYDNEWGFTNQMIRQIQEL' A
#
# COMPACT_ATOMS: atom_id res chain seq x y z
N ASP A 1 9.14 9.53 2.45
CA ASP A 1 7.84 9.96 1.87
C ASP A 1 6.63 9.26 2.46
N ILE A 2 6.68 7.97 2.81
CA ILE A 2 5.50 7.22 3.32
C ILE A 2 5.43 7.04 4.85
N ILE A 3 6.40 7.54 5.61
CA ILE A 3 6.42 7.44 7.08
C ILE A 3 5.15 8.10 7.65
N LYS A 4 4.42 7.40 8.51
CA LYS A 4 3.12 7.80 9.07
C LYS A 4 2.00 8.02 8.04
N SER A 5 2.09 7.39 6.86
CA SER A 5 0.98 7.34 5.92
C SER A 5 -0.17 6.48 6.48
N PRO A 6 -1.43 6.97 6.53
CA PRO A 6 -2.55 6.21 7.06
C PRO A 6 -3.10 5.16 6.06
N PHE A 7 -2.58 5.13 4.84
CA PHE A 7 -3.03 4.20 3.81
C PHE A 7 -2.47 2.79 4.05
N ALA A 8 -3.27 1.77 3.72
CA ALA A 8 -2.86 0.37 3.83
C ALA A 8 -1.75 0.00 2.85
N ALA A 9 -1.73 0.65 1.68
CA ALA A 9 -0.70 0.53 0.66
C ALA A 9 -0.74 1.73 -0.30
N THR A 10 0.42 2.15 -0.78
CA THR A 10 0.57 3.16 -1.84
C THR A 10 1.38 2.55 -2.97
N VAL A 11 0.77 2.45 -4.15
CA VAL A 11 1.41 1.88 -5.35
C VAL A 11 2.46 2.85 -5.89
N ASP A 12 3.63 2.32 -6.21
CA ASP A 12 4.70 3.04 -6.88
C ASP A 12 4.60 2.80 -8.40
N LEU A 13 4.09 3.81 -9.10
CA LEU A 13 3.85 3.75 -10.53
C LEU A 13 5.15 3.74 -11.34
N GLU A 14 6.22 4.36 -10.84
CA GLU A 14 7.50 4.40 -11.55
C GLU A 14 8.14 3.01 -11.64
N LEU A 15 7.87 2.16 -10.65
CA LEU A 15 8.32 0.77 -10.57
C LEU A 15 7.38 -0.24 -11.25
N THR A 16 6.23 0.21 -11.76
CA THR A 16 5.26 -0.65 -12.44
C THR A 16 5.77 -1.03 -13.83
N ARG A 17 5.75 -2.33 -14.16
CA ARG A 17 6.27 -2.86 -15.43
C ARG A 17 5.41 -4.01 -15.94
N VAL A 18 5.29 -4.13 -17.26
CA VAL A 18 4.89 -5.37 -17.94
C VAL A 18 6.16 -6.11 -18.31
N VAL A 19 6.26 -7.36 -17.89
CA VAL A 19 7.39 -8.28 -18.13
C VAL A 19 6.91 -9.31 -19.15
N ASP A 20 7.73 -9.55 -20.18
CA ASP A 20 7.52 -10.57 -21.23
C ASP A 20 6.14 -10.52 -21.95
N GLY A 21 5.49 -9.34 -21.94
CA GLY A 21 4.27 -9.04 -22.68
C GLY A 21 2.97 -9.27 -21.91
N ASP A 22 2.96 -10.10 -20.86
CA ASP A 22 1.73 -10.46 -20.13
C ASP A 22 1.84 -10.53 -18.60
N LEU A 23 3.04 -10.45 -18.01
CA LEU A 23 3.22 -10.44 -16.55
C LEU A 23 3.35 -9.02 -15.99
N VAL A 24 2.35 -8.55 -15.25
CA VAL A 24 2.41 -7.22 -14.61
C VAL A 24 3.08 -7.30 -13.25
N LYS A 25 4.21 -6.59 -13.08
CA LYS A 25 4.84 -6.31 -11.80
C LYS A 25 4.33 -4.99 -11.25
N VAL A 26 3.73 -5.04 -10.06
CA VAL A 26 3.31 -3.87 -9.28
C VAL A 26 4.07 -3.86 -7.96
N MET A 27 4.58 -2.70 -7.57
CA MET A 27 5.20 -2.51 -6.26
C MET A 27 4.37 -1.51 -5.45
N ALA A 28 4.23 -1.79 -4.15
CA ALA A 28 3.54 -0.90 -3.24
C ALA A 28 4.31 -0.80 -1.93
N TRP A 29 4.30 0.39 -1.34
CA TRP A 29 4.88 0.68 -0.05
C TRP A 29 3.79 0.91 0.98
N TYR A 30 4.05 0.52 2.21
CA TYR A 30 3.20 0.88 3.34
C TYR A 30 4.06 1.05 4.58
N ASP A 31 3.63 1.96 5.45
CA ASP A 31 4.16 2.03 6.81
C ASP A 31 3.56 0.86 7.59
N ASN A 32 4.40 -0.13 7.92
CA ASN A 32 3.96 -1.38 8.53
C ASN A 32 3.43 -1.20 9.96
N GLU A 33 3.81 -0.12 10.65
CA GLU A 33 3.29 0.18 11.99
C GLU A 33 2.07 1.09 11.88
N TRP A 34 2.22 2.26 11.26
CA TRP A 34 1.19 3.28 11.23
C TRP A 34 0.03 2.91 10.31
N GLY A 35 0.33 2.41 9.11
CA GLY A 35 -0.70 1.99 8.15
C GLY A 35 -1.56 0.87 8.72
N PHE A 36 -0.93 -0.12 9.36
CA PHE A 36 -1.62 -1.23 10.01
C PHE A 36 -2.55 -0.76 11.14
N THR A 37 -2.05 0.07 12.08
CA THR A 37 -2.87 0.59 13.18
C THR A 37 -4.07 1.41 12.68
N ASN A 38 -3.90 2.23 11.64
CA ASN A 38 -5.01 2.99 11.05
C ASN A 38 -6.09 2.08 10.44
N GLN A 39 -5.70 0.96 9.80
CA GLN A 39 -6.69 0.00 9.29
C GLN A 39 -7.43 -0.72 10.41
N MET A 40 -6.76 -1.07 11.52
CA MET A 40 -7.43 -1.65 12.68
C MET A 40 -8.48 -0.69 13.26
N ILE A 41 -8.14 0.60 13.42
CA ILE A 41 -9.07 1.61 13.92
C ILE A 41 -10.26 1.77 12.97
N ARG A 42 -10.02 1.83 11.65
CA ARG A 42 -11.07 1.90 10.64
C ARG A 42 -12.06 0.73 10.77
N GLN A 43 -11.55 -0.50 10.89
CA GLN A 43 -12.40 -1.69 11.07
C GLN A 43 -13.27 -1.60 12.33
N ILE A 44 -12.73 -1.06 13.43
CA ILE A 44 -13.50 -0.86 14.67
C ILE A 44 -14.58 0.22 14.51
N GLN A 45 -14.33 1.26 13.70
CA GLN A 45 -15.27 2.35 13.46
C GLN A 45 -16.39 1.99 12.46
N GLU A 46 -16.17 1.01 11.61
CA GLU A 46 -17.15 0.52 10.62
C GLU A 46 -18.12 -0.52 11.20
N LEU A 47 -17.90 -0.98 12.45
CA LEU A 47 -18.81 -1.79 13.25
C LEU A 47 -19.81 -0.92 14.04
#